data_AF-A0A7X7K867-F1
#
_entry.id   AF-A0A7X7K867-F1
#
_cell.length_a   1.000
_cell.length_b   1.000
_cell.length_c   1.000
_cell.angle_alpha   90.00
_cell.angle_beta   90.00
_cell.angle_gamma   90.00
#
_symmetry.space_group_name_H-M   'P 1'
#
loop_
_entity.id
_entity.type
_entity.pdbx_description
1 polymer ?
#
loop_
_entity_poly.entity_id
_entity_poly.type
_entity_poly.pdbx_seq_one_letter_code
_entity_poly.pdbx_strand_id
1 'polypeptide(L)'
;MTPIDEARARLREREGTAVRLAAGRAGTTSADDGASAPLAEGLASSGVAFAAVGGALESRWDDAVVDLAHCVRPLVPGEEAALWEGGPYPGAWVESTATINAELLDRFAPDVTRATHLLLARHQREDGLLPYKVTADGPAFSQIQMVTPLARCVWNHYLLTGRSDREYLATMFDAMARHDAWLAAHRDTRGTGAVEAFGTFDTGHDGSPRFWFLPERPLHSDAAQFDPLVPHLPLIAPDLTANVACQRDYLAQIADELAAPAGEGPSAQARTPGAAEGDGAAAHDGAHSHDDADPRD
;
A
#
# COMPACT_ATOMS: atom_id res chain seq x y z
N MET A 1 30.27 -16.59 27.17
CA MET A 1 29.49 -15.51 26.54
C MET A 1 28.33 -16.17 25.82
N THR A 2 27.10 -15.85 26.18
CA THR A 2 25.93 -16.42 25.48
C THR A 2 25.70 -15.71 24.15
N PRO A 3 24.95 -16.29 23.20
CA PRO A 3 24.53 -15.59 21.98
C PRO A 3 23.81 -14.26 22.26
N ILE A 4 23.08 -14.16 23.38
CA ILE A 4 22.40 -12.94 23.80
C ILE A 4 23.42 -11.88 24.27
N ASP A 5 24.46 -12.28 25.02
CA ASP A 5 25.50 -11.36 25.46
C ASP A 5 26.30 -10.80 24.27
N GLU A 6 26.58 -11.67 23.28
CA GLU A 6 27.22 -11.29 22.03
C GLU A 6 26.35 -10.29 21.26
N ALA A 7 25.08 -10.59 21.03
CA ALA A 7 24.16 -9.68 20.33
C ALA A 7 24.05 -8.32 21.05
N ARG A 8 24.01 -8.30 22.39
CA ARG A 8 23.99 -7.06 23.18
C ARG A 8 25.27 -6.24 23.06
N ALA A 9 26.44 -6.89 23.00
CA ALA A 9 27.70 -6.20 22.77
C ALA A 9 27.73 -5.56 21.37
N ARG A 10 27.32 -6.33 20.34
CA ARG A 10 27.20 -5.85 18.96
C ARG A 10 26.23 -4.68 18.85
N LEU A 11 25.07 -4.72 19.50
CA LEU A 11 24.12 -3.58 19.49
C LEU A 11 24.76 -2.27 19.95
N ARG A 12 25.59 -2.31 21.02
CA ARG A 12 26.30 -1.12 21.51
C ARG A 12 27.36 -0.63 20.52
N GLU A 13 28.11 -1.54 19.90
CA GLU A 13 29.10 -1.19 18.88
C GLU A 13 28.47 -0.56 17.63
N ARG A 14 27.22 -0.94 17.34
CA ARG A 14 26.48 -0.53 16.14
C ARG A 14 25.59 0.68 16.36
N GLU A 15 25.67 1.35 17.50
CA GLU A 15 24.92 2.57 17.78
C GLU A 15 25.12 3.62 16.66
N GLY A 16 24.00 4.18 16.19
CA GLY A 16 23.97 5.15 15.09
C GLY A 16 24.32 4.60 13.69
N THR A 17 24.51 3.29 13.51
CA THR A 17 24.84 2.71 12.19
C THR A 17 23.72 2.92 11.19
N ALA A 18 22.46 2.66 11.58
CA ALA A 18 21.30 2.86 10.71
C ALA A 18 21.19 4.33 10.24
N VAL A 19 21.43 5.28 11.15
CA VAL A 19 21.44 6.72 10.83
C VAL A 19 22.53 7.06 9.82
N ARG A 20 23.76 6.55 10.01
CA ARG A 20 24.88 6.77 9.08
C ARG A 20 24.62 6.16 7.70
N LEU A 21 24.01 4.98 7.65
CA LEU A 21 23.66 4.31 6.39
C LEU A 21 22.59 5.09 5.63
N ALA A 22 21.52 5.52 6.32
CA ALA A 22 20.48 6.33 5.70
C ALA A 22 21.00 7.70 5.24
N ALA A 23 21.86 8.35 6.03
CA ALA A 23 22.44 9.66 5.72
C ALA A 23 23.58 9.62 4.70
N GLY A 24 24.27 8.49 4.54
CA GLY A 24 25.46 8.32 3.69
C GLY A 24 25.23 8.62 2.21
N ARG A 25 23.97 8.81 1.80
CA ARG A 25 23.57 9.29 0.47
C ARG A 25 23.78 10.79 0.25
N ALA A 26 23.94 11.60 1.29
CA ALA A 26 24.25 13.03 1.16
C ALA A 26 25.65 13.31 0.56
N GLY A 27 26.42 12.25 0.23
CA GLY A 27 27.83 12.32 -0.10
C GLY A 27 28.24 11.73 -1.45
N THR A 28 27.38 11.61 -2.47
CA THR A 28 27.86 11.35 -3.85
C THR A 28 26.92 11.91 -4.92
N THR A 29 27.43 12.92 -5.64
CA THR A 29 27.00 13.49 -6.95
C THR A 29 25.61 14.11 -7.08
N SER A 30 25.61 15.45 -7.00
CA SER A 30 24.74 16.44 -7.66
C SER A 30 23.21 16.35 -7.45
N ALA A 31 22.71 17.33 -6.67
CA ALA A 31 21.37 17.91 -6.69
C ALA A 31 20.20 17.11 -6.07
N ASP A 32 20.46 16.22 -5.10
CA ASP A 32 19.40 15.45 -4.40
C ASP A 32 19.53 15.52 -2.85
N ASP A 33 20.21 16.55 -2.34
CA ASP A 33 20.77 16.64 -0.97
C ASP A 33 19.75 16.70 0.19
N GLY A 34 18.44 16.55 -0.07
CA GLY A 34 17.39 16.61 0.96
C GLY A 34 16.54 15.35 1.14
N ALA A 35 16.56 14.42 0.18
CA ALA A 35 15.57 13.34 0.11
C ALA A 35 15.74 12.23 1.16
N SER A 36 16.97 11.91 1.57
CA SER A 36 17.25 10.86 2.57
C SER A 36 17.21 11.35 4.03
N ALA A 37 17.14 12.67 4.24
CA ALA A 37 17.14 13.28 5.57
C ALA A 37 15.97 12.82 6.46
N PRO A 38 14.71 12.74 5.98
CA PRO A 38 13.58 12.36 6.84
C PRO A 38 13.74 10.97 7.45
N LEU A 39 14.24 10.00 6.66
CA LEU A 39 14.47 8.64 7.15
C LEU A 39 15.61 8.61 8.18
N ALA A 40 16.73 9.30 7.92
CA ALA A 40 17.86 9.32 8.84
C ALA A 40 17.49 9.97 10.18
N GLU A 41 16.74 11.08 10.16
CA GLU A 41 16.21 11.76 11.35
C GLU A 41 15.23 10.87 12.12
N GLY A 42 14.34 10.18 11.41
CA GLY A 42 13.44 9.18 11.97
C GLY A 42 14.14 8.03 12.68
N LEU A 43 15.16 7.47 12.03
CA LEU A 43 15.98 6.41 12.62
C LEU A 43 16.73 6.91 13.85
N ALA A 44 17.24 8.15 13.82
CA ALA A 44 17.92 8.74 14.97
C ALA A 44 16.99 8.95 16.17
N SER A 45 15.78 9.47 15.93
CA SER A 45 14.80 9.73 16.98
C SER A 45 14.20 8.45 17.58
N SER A 46 13.98 7.42 16.76
CA SER A 46 13.48 6.12 17.24
C SER A 46 14.50 5.32 18.05
N GLY A 47 15.80 5.57 17.86
CA GLY A 47 16.87 4.78 18.47
C GLY A 47 16.90 3.33 18.00
N VAL A 48 16.25 3.00 16.88
CA VAL A 48 16.19 1.62 16.38
C VAL A 48 17.59 1.15 15.98
N ALA A 49 17.94 -0.04 16.44
CA ALA A 49 19.18 -0.71 16.09
C ALA A 49 18.93 -2.22 15.97
N PHE A 50 19.70 -2.87 15.10
CA PHE A 50 19.59 -4.31 14.86
C PHE A 50 20.94 -4.98 15.10
N ALA A 51 20.93 -6.16 15.70
CA ALA A 51 22.09 -7.03 15.76
C ALA A 51 21.67 -8.50 15.70
N ALA A 52 22.52 -9.32 15.10
CA ALA A 52 22.31 -10.76 14.99
C ALA A 52 23.66 -11.49 15.01
N VAL A 53 23.69 -12.63 15.70
CA VAL A 53 24.88 -13.49 15.72
C VAL A 53 25.11 -14.05 14.32
N GLY A 54 26.38 -14.08 13.88
CA GLY A 54 26.76 -14.59 12.56
C GLY A 54 26.68 -13.58 11.41
N GLY A 55 26.28 -12.32 11.65
CA GLY A 55 26.48 -11.19 10.74
C GLY A 55 25.59 -11.13 9.49
N ALA A 56 25.15 -12.25 8.92
CA ALA A 56 24.41 -12.25 7.66
C ALA A 56 23.09 -11.46 7.71
N LEU A 57 22.31 -11.61 8.78
CA LEU A 57 21.08 -10.84 8.97
C LEU A 57 21.39 -9.36 9.26
N GLU A 58 22.53 -9.04 9.88
CA GLU A 58 22.94 -7.66 10.13
C GLU A 58 23.32 -6.95 8.83
N SER A 59 24.07 -7.62 7.96
CA SER A 59 24.38 -7.12 6.63
C SER A 59 23.10 -6.91 5.83
N ARG A 60 22.16 -7.86 5.87
CA ARG A 60 20.89 -7.68 5.15
C ARG A 60 20.04 -6.54 5.71
N TRP A 61 20.07 -6.32 7.02
CA TRP A 61 19.43 -5.15 7.64
C TRP A 61 20.06 -3.85 7.15
N ASP A 62 21.39 -3.80 7.07
CA ASP A 62 22.12 -2.61 6.58
C ASP A 62 21.78 -2.31 5.13
N ASP A 63 21.79 -3.34 4.27
CA ASP A 63 21.35 -3.23 2.88
C ASP A 63 19.91 -2.71 2.80
N ALA A 64 19.00 -3.22 3.63
CA ALA A 64 17.61 -2.77 3.64
C ALA A 64 17.45 -1.30 4.06
N VAL A 65 18.27 -0.81 5.00
CA VAL A 65 18.27 0.62 5.38
C VAL A 65 18.77 1.49 4.23
N VAL A 66 19.83 1.05 3.52
CA VAL A 66 20.36 1.75 2.34
C VAL A 66 19.33 1.75 1.20
N ASP A 67 18.73 0.60 0.91
CA ASP A 67 17.71 0.45 -0.13
C ASP A 67 16.47 1.31 0.18
N LEU A 68 16.02 1.36 1.43
CA LEU A 68 14.90 2.22 1.83
C LEU A 68 15.25 3.70 1.67
N ALA A 69 16.47 4.11 2.05
CA ALA A 69 16.95 5.49 1.84
C ALA A 69 17.07 5.86 0.35
N HIS A 70 17.29 4.88 -0.53
CA HIS A 70 17.25 5.07 -1.98
C HIS A 70 15.84 5.30 -2.52
N CYS A 71 14.85 4.70 -1.86
CA CYS A 71 13.44 4.76 -2.25
C CYS A 71 12.72 6.03 -1.75
N VAL A 72 13.22 6.68 -0.69
CA VAL A 72 12.68 7.98 -0.24
C VAL A 72 13.28 9.10 -1.07
N ARG A 73 12.52 9.61 -2.04
CA ARG A 73 12.92 10.72 -2.92
C ARG A 73 11.75 11.34 -3.67
N PRO A 74 11.86 12.59 -4.15
CA PRO A 74 10.80 13.20 -4.94
C PRO A 74 10.59 12.48 -6.27
N LEU A 75 9.36 12.49 -6.79
CA LEU A 75 9.07 12.01 -8.15
C LEU A 75 9.63 12.98 -9.21
N VAL A 76 9.45 14.27 -8.96
CA VAL A 76 9.92 15.37 -9.81
C VAL A 76 10.83 16.28 -8.96
N PRO A 77 12.00 16.73 -9.48
CA PRO A 77 12.90 17.58 -8.72
C PRO A 77 12.20 18.83 -8.16
N GLY A 78 12.37 19.07 -6.84
CA GLY A 78 11.79 20.21 -6.13
C GLY A 78 10.42 19.96 -5.48
N GLU A 79 9.82 18.79 -5.68
CA GLU A 79 8.62 18.37 -4.96
C GLU A 79 8.95 17.69 -3.61
N GLU A 80 7.92 17.43 -2.81
CA GLU A 80 8.04 16.62 -1.60
C GLU A 80 8.48 15.19 -1.94
N ALA A 81 9.25 14.58 -1.04
CA ALA A 81 9.67 13.20 -1.19
C ALA A 81 8.47 12.24 -1.05
N ALA A 82 8.40 11.24 -1.92
CA ALA A 82 7.48 10.12 -1.82
C ALA A 82 8.27 8.82 -1.68
N LEU A 83 7.58 7.74 -1.30
CA LEU A 83 8.18 6.41 -1.27
C LEU A 83 8.09 5.77 -2.66
N TRP A 84 9.24 5.46 -3.25
CA TRP A 84 9.35 4.71 -4.50
C TRP A 84 9.35 3.20 -4.24
N GLU A 85 8.87 2.44 -5.22
CA GLU A 85 8.89 0.97 -5.16
C GLU A 85 10.33 0.42 -5.09
N GLY A 86 11.23 1.05 -5.84
CA GLY A 86 12.64 0.66 -5.88
C GLY A 86 12.94 -0.32 -7.02
N GLY A 87 14.21 -0.72 -7.12
CA GLY A 87 14.69 -1.55 -8.22
C GLY A 87 14.33 -0.96 -9.59
N PRO A 88 13.80 -1.76 -10.54
CA PRO A 88 13.40 -1.28 -11.86
C PRO A 88 12.02 -0.60 -11.89
N TYR A 89 11.32 -0.47 -10.76
CA TYR A 89 9.96 0.05 -10.68
C TYR A 89 9.99 1.49 -10.16
N PRO A 90 9.96 2.50 -11.05
CA PRO A 90 9.92 3.88 -10.61
C PRO A 90 8.55 4.21 -10.03
N GLY A 91 8.54 5.21 -9.14
CA GLY A 91 7.31 5.83 -8.64
C GLY A 91 6.68 5.15 -7.43
N ALA A 92 5.56 5.74 -7.00
CA ALA A 92 4.73 5.24 -5.91
C ALA A 92 3.60 4.37 -6.47
N TRP A 93 3.44 3.18 -5.94
CA TRP A 93 2.45 2.15 -6.29
C TRP A 93 1.48 1.90 -5.14
N VAL A 94 0.20 1.71 -5.47
CA VAL A 94 -0.89 1.49 -4.50
C VAL A 94 -0.68 0.20 -3.71
N GLU A 95 -0.37 -0.90 -4.40
CA GLU A 95 -0.27 -2.23 -3.78
C GLU A 95 0.80 -2.37 -2.70
N SER A 96 1.81 -1.50 -2.71
CA SER A 96 3.06 -1.66 -1.98
C SER A 96 3.47 -0.38 -1.25
N THR A 97 3.91 0.65 -1.97
CA THR A 97 4.50 1.87 -1.38
C THR A 97 3.49 2.74 -0.67
N ALA A 98 2.27 2.84 -1.16
CA ALA A 98 1.21 3.60 -0.50
C ALA A 98 0.43 2.76 0.52
N THR A 99 0.83 1.52 0.75
CA THR A 99 0.17 0.62 1.70
C THR A 99 1.17 0.00 2.67
N ILE A 100 1.49 -1.29 2.53
CA ILE A 100 2.24 -2.04 3.56
C ILE A 100 3.64 -1.46 3.81
N ASN A 101 4.31 -0.92 2.77
CA ASN A 101 5.63 -0.31 2.92
C ASN A 101 5.53 1.06 3.60
N ALA A 102 4.51 1.86 3.27
CA ALA A 102 4.22 3.12 3.95
C ALA A 102 3.93 2.90 5.44
N GLU A 103 3.18 1.86 5.81
CA GLU A 103 2.89 1.55 7.22
C GLU A 103 4.18 1.25 8.01
N LEU A 104 5.21 0.66 7.39
CA LEU A 104 6.53 0.51 8.00
C LEU A 104 7.26 1.86 8.10
N LEU A 105 7.35 2.57 6.97
CA LEU A 105 8.06 3.84 6.84
C LEU A 105 7.53 4.89 7.82
N ASP A 106 6.24 4.83 8.14
CA ASP A 106 5.55 5.78 8.99
C ASP A 106 6.17 5.97 10.39
N ARG A 107 6.84 4.93 10.89
CA ARG A 107 7.55 4.97 12.19
C ARG A 107 8.80 5.84 12.16
N PHE A 108 9.29 6.18 10.98
CA PHE A 108 10.55 6.88 10.77
C PHE A 108 10.36 8.15 9.93
N ALA A 109 9.58 8.11 8.86
CA ALA A 109 9.34 9.25 7.99
C ALA A 109 7.84 9.43 7.69
N PRO A 110 7.03 9.77 8.71
CA PRO A 110 5.58 9.92 8.55
C PRO A 110 5.19 10.98 7.52
N ASP A 111 5.98 12.04 7.37
CA ASP A 111 5.72 13.07 6.35
C ASP A 111 5.86 12.52 4.92
N VAL A 112 6.77 11.57 4.69
CA VAL A 112 6.91 10.90 3.38
C VAL A 112 5.72 9.97 3.13
N THR A 113 5.26 9.26 4.15
CA THR A 113 4.03 8.45 4.07
C THR A 113 2.83 9.32 3.71
N ARG A 114 2.65 10.45 4.42
CA ARG A 114 1.61 11.43 4.16
C ARG A 114 1.65 11.96 2.73
N ALA A 115 2.84 12.38 2.26
CA ALA A 115 3.04 12.88 0.91
C ALA A 115 2.71 11.80 -0.14
N THR A 116 3.12 10.55 0.10
CA THR A 116 2.84 9.40 -0.78
C THR A 116 1.34 9.13 -0.91
N HIS A 117 0.58 9.17 0.19
CA HIS A 117 -0.87 9.02 0.15
C HIS A 117 -1.56 10.18 -0.58
N LEU A 118 -1.21 11.42 -0.25
CA LEU A 118 -1.81 12.61 -0.85
C LEU A 118 -1.50 12.74 -2.35
N LEU A 119 -0.36 12.21 -2.79
CA LEU A 119 -0.01 12.11 -4.20
C LEU A 119 -1.04 11.28 -4.98
N LEU A 120 -1.50 10.15 -4.44
CA LEU A 120 -2.54 9.34 -5.08
C LEU A 120 -3.87 10.10 -5.17
N ALA A 121 -4.29 10.73 -4.07
CA ALA A 121 -5.53 11.51 -4.03
C ALA A 121 -5.51 12.68 -5.01
N ARG A 122 -4.38 13.40 -5.11
CA ARG A 122 -4.18 14.51 -6.05
C ARG A 122 -4.37 14.10 -7.51
N HIS A 123 -3.95 12.89 -7.85
CA HIS A 123 -4.04 12.35 -9.20
C HIS A 123 -5.27 11.48 -9.45
N GLN A 124 -6.23 11.43 -8.53
CA GLN A 124 -7.48 10.72 -8.75
C GLN A 124 -8.24 11.29 -9.97
N ARG A 125 -8.78 10.42 -10.80
CA ARG A 125 -9.64 10.83 -11.92
C ARG A 125 -10.95 11.45 -11.43
N GLU A 126 -11.62 12.18 -12.31
CA GLU A 126 -12.93 12.77 -12.04
C GLU A 126 -14.01 11.71 -11.71
N ASP A 127 -13.94 10.54 -12.35
CA ASP A 127 -14.86 9.41 -12.10
C ASP A 127 -14.57 8.65 -10.80
N GLY A 128 -13.51 9.00 -10.07
CA GLY A 128 -13.18 8.39 -8.77
C GLY A 128 -12.13 7.28 -8.84
N LEU A 129 -11.65 6.89 -10.02
CA LEU A 129 -10.54 5.93 -10.11
C LEU A 129 -9.23 6.53 -9.57
N LEU A 130 -8.65 5.88 -8.56
CA LEU A 130 -7.28 6.16 -8.12
C LEU A 130 -6.28 5.57 -9.12
N PRO A 131 -5.13 6.23 -9.34
CA PRO A 131 -4.06 5.64 -10.12
C PRO A 131 -3.47 4.45 -9.38
N TYR A 132 -3.19 3.35 -10.07
CA TYR A 132 -2.50 2.21 -9.44
C TYR A 132 -1.02 2.53 -9.16
N LYS A 133 -0.47 3.50 -9.88
CA LYS A 133 0.84 4.09 -9.61
C LYS A 133 0.96 5.52 -10.12
N VAL A 134 1.91 6.26 -9.56
CA VAL A 134 2.32 7.59 -10.02
C VAL A 134 3.84 7.63 -10.18
N THR A 135 4.31 8.00 -11.36
CA THR A 135 5.75 8.16 -11.67
C THR A 135 6.06 9.61 -12.06
N ALA A 136 7.33 9.90 -12.38
CA ALA A 136 7.73 11.19 -12.94
C ALA A 136 7.03 11.51 -14.28
N ASP A 137 6.58 10.49 -15.02
CA ASP A 137 5.84 10.65 -16.28
C ASP A 137 4.33 10.86 -16.06
N GLY A 138 3.86 10.73 -14.82
CA GLY A 138 2.47 10.94 -14.42
C GLY A 138 1.76 9.71 -13.86
N PRO A 139 0.45 9.84 -13.55
CA PRO A 139 -0.37 8.76 -13.04
C PRO A 139 -0.74 7.74 -14.11
N ALA A 140 -0.86 6.46 -13.72
CA ALA A 140 -1.28 5.37 -14.60
C ALA A 140 -2.57 4.69 -14.09
N PHE A 141 -3.42 4.27 -15.03
CA PHE A 141 -4.80 3.81 -14.76
C PHE A 141 -5.19 2.54 -15.53
N SER A 142 -4.20 1.76 -15.99
CA SER A 142 -4.47 0.60 -16.84
C SER A 142 -5.05 -0.60 -16.08
N GLN A 143 -4.95 -0.62 -14.76
CA GLN A 143 -5.47 -1.64 -13.85
C GLN A 143 -5.73 -1.01 -12.47
N ILE A 144 -6.28 -1.77 -11.52
CA ILE A 144 -6.47 -1.29 -10.13
C ILE A 144 -5.31 -1.67 -9.19
N GLN A 145 -4.67 -2.82 -9.41
CA GLN A 145 -3.50 -3.35 -8.69
C GLN A 145 -3.55 -3.12 -7.16
N MET A 146 -4.41 -3.88 -6.48
CA MET A 146 -4.64 -3.75 -5.03
C MET A 146 -4.27 -5.03 -4.29
N VAL A 147 -3.51 -4.89 -3.19
CA VAL A 147 -3.08 -6.01 -2.32
C VAL A 147 -3.46 -5.74 -0.87
N THR A 148 -2.91 -4.69 -0.26
CA THR A 148 -3.26 -4.26 1.11
C THR A 148 -4.31 -3.13 1.07
N PRO A 149 -5.33 -3.12 1.95
CA PRO A 149 -6.34 -2.05 1.95
C PRO A 149 -5.74 -0.67 2.24
N LEU A 150 -5.92 0.30 1.34
CA LEU A 150 -5.37 1.65 1.51
C LEU A 150 -5.96 2.37 2.72
N ALA A 151 -7.26 2.20 2.98
CA ALA A 151 -7.93 2.82 4.12
C ALA A 151 -7.36 2.39 5.47
N ARG A 152 -6.89 1.14 5.57
CA ARG A 152 -6.19 0.65 6.76
C ARG A 152 -4.89 1.45 6.99
N CYS A 153 -4.07 1.60 5.96
CA CYS A 153 -2.78 2.27 6.07
C CYS A 153 -2.96 3.77 6.34
N VAL A 154 -3.94 4.42 5.71
CA VAL A 154 -4.31 5.82 5.99
C VAL A 154 -4.77 6.00 7.44
N TRP A 155 -5.63 5.11 7.94
CA TRP A 155 -6.10 5.15 9.33
C TRP A 155 -4.94 4.95 10.32
N ASN A 156 -4.09 3.95 10.09
CA ASN A 156 -2.93 3.68 10.94
C ASN A 156 -1.97 4.87 10.96
N HIS A 157 -1.73 5.52 9.82
CA HIS A 157 -0.93 6.75 9.75
C HIS A 157 -1.52 7.86 10.61
N TYR A 158 -2.83 8.11 10.48
CA TYR A 158 -3.53 9.11 11.27
C TYR A 158 -3.42 8.84 12.78
N LEU A 159 -3.54 7.57 13.20
CA LEU A 159 -3.36 7.19 14.59
C LEU A 159 -1.91 7.38 15.08
N LEU A 160 -0.92 6.94 14.29
CA LEU A 160 0.50 7.02 14.63
C LEU A 160 1.00 8.46 14.74
N THR A 161 0.45 9.37 13.94
CA THR A 161 0.76 10.82 13.96
C THR A 161 -0.10 11.60 14.98
N GLY A 162 -0.66 10.89 15.97
CA GLY A 162 -1.34 11.50 17.11
C GLY A 162 -2.72 12.08 16.80
N ARG A 163 -3.36 11.64 15.70
CA ARG A 163 -4.72 12.03 15.31
C ARG A 163 -4.89 13.53 15.07
N SER A 164 -3.82 14.18 14.64
CA SER A 164 -3.74 15.64 14.53
C SER A 164 -4.18 16.16 13.15
N ASP A 165 -3.85 15.45 12.07
CA ASP A 165 -4.12 15.91 10.71
C ASP A 165 -5.48 15.42 10.18
N ARG A 166 -6.55 16.13 10.59
CA ARG A 166 -7.92 15.84 10.13
C ARG A 166 -8.15 16.23 8.67
N GLU A 167 -7.42 17.19 8.13
CA GLU A 167 -7.54 17.61 6.73
C GLU A 167 -7.00 16.53 5.80
N TYR A 168 -5.84 15.97 6.13
CA TYR A 168 -5.30 14.77 5.48
C TYR A 168 -6.31 13.62 5.52
N LEU A 169 -6.87 13.34 6.71
CA LEU A 169 -7.80 12.23 6.89
C LEU A 169 -9.06 12.41 6.03
N ALA A 170 -9.62 13.63 5.99
CA ALA A 170 -10.77 13.96 5.15
C ALA A 170 -10.46 13.84 3.65
N THR A 171 -9.30 14.37 3.23
CA THR A 171 -8.86 14.28 1.83
C THR A 171 -8.73 12.83 1.36
N MET A 172 -8.08 12.01 2.18
CA MET A 172 -7.91 10.58 1.87
C MET A 172 -9.23 9.80 1.96
N PHE A 173 -10.10 10.13 2.92
CA PHE A 173 -11.43 9.54 3.02
C PHE A 173 -12.24 9.76 1.73
N ASP A 174 -12.33 11.01 1.27
CA ASP A 174 -13.08 11.36 0.06
C ASP A 174 -12.52 10.63 -1.16
N ALA A 175 -11.18 10.59 -1.30
CA ALA A 175 -10.53 9.89 -2.39
C ALA A 175 -10.84 8.38 -2.38
N MET A 176 -10.68 7.72 -1.23
CA MET A 176 -10.92 6.29 -1.11
C MET A 176 -12.40 5.92 -1.22
N ALA A 177 -13.33 6.74 -0.73
CA ALA A 177 -14.76 6.53 -0.86
C ALA A 177 -15.22 6.65 -2.33
N ARG A 178 -14.69 7.63 -3.08
CA ARG A 178 -14.94 7.74 -4.53
C ARG A 178 -14.36 6.57 -5.31
N HIS A 179 -13.20 6.05 -4.89
CA HIS A 179 -12.62 4.86 -5.50
C HIS A 179 -13.43 3.60 -5.20
N ASP A 180 -13.92 3.43 -3.97
CA ASP A 180 -14.83 2.32 -3.62
C ASP A 180 -16.12 2.36 -4.45
N ALA A 181 -16.70 3.54 -4.64
CA ALA A 181 -17.87 3.73 -5.51
C ALA A 181 -17.55 3.39 -6.98
N TRP A 182 -16.36 3.78 -7.46
CA TRP A 182 -15.90 3.41 -8.80
C TRP A 182 -15.74 1.89 -8.95
N LEU A 183 -15.15 1.21 -7.96
CA LEU A 183 -15.03 -0.25 -7.96
C LEU A 183 -16.42 -0.90 -7.99
N ALA A 184 -17.36 -0.45 -7.17
CA ALA A 184 -18.73 -0.98 -7.20
C ALA A 184 -19.42 -0.79 -8.57
N ALA A 185 -19.12 0.30 -9.28
CA ALA A 185 -19.70 0.57 -10.60
C ALA A 185 -19.02 -0.18 -11.76
N HIS A 186 -17.72 -0.51 -11.64
CA HIS A 186 -16.90 -1.01 -12.75
C HIS A 186 -16.24 -2.37 -12.51
N ARG A 187 -16.37 -2.93 -11.30
CA ARG A 187 -15.75 -4.19 -10.87
C ARG A 187 -16.73 -5.17 -10.23
N ASP A 188 -18.02 -4.94 -10.41
CA ASP A 188 -19.08 -5.88 -10.08
C ASP A 188 -20.07 -5.95 -11.26
N THR A 189 -19.56 -6.28 -12.44
CA THR A 189 -20.35 -6.23 -13.68
C THR A 189 -21.45 -7.28 -13.73
N ARG A 190 -21.30 -8.37 -12.95
CA ARG A 190 -22.31 -9.42 -12.75
C ARG A 190 -23.25 -9.16 -11.56
N GLY A 191 -23.04 -8.13 -10.75
CA GLY A 191 -23.90 -7.79 -9.61
C GLY A 191 -23.87 -8.82 -8.48
N THR A 192 -22.74 -9.48 -8.29
CA THR A 192 -22.51 -10.49 -7.25
C THR A 192 -22.19 -9.88 -5.87
N GLY A 193 -21.81 -8.60 -5.85
CA GLY A 193 -21.27 -7.94 -4.66
C GLY A 193 -19.80 -8.23 -4.39
N ALA A 194 -19.17 -9.12 -5.18
CA ALA A 194 -17.74 -9.40 -5.15
C ALA A 194 -16.98 -8.53 -6.15
N VAL A 195 -15.67 -8.37 -5.93
CA VAL A 195 -14.80 -7.60 -6.81
C VAL A 195 -14.25 -8.52 -7.90
N GLU A 196 -14.31 -8.04 -9.14
CA GLU A 196 -13.87 -8.76 -10.31
C GLU A 196 -12.45 -8.38 -10.72
N ALA A 197 -11.65 -9.35 -11.17
CA ALA A 197 -10.37 -9.11 -11.84
C ALA A 197 -10.54 -9.22 -13.37
N PHE A 198 -10.05 -8.22 -14.09
CA PHE A 198 -10.12 -8.12 -15.56
C PHE A 198 -8.78 -8.46 -16.22
N GLY A 199 -7.70 -8.50 -15.45
CA GLY A 199 -6.39 -9.00 -15.87
C GLY A 199 -5.51 -9.35 -14.68
N THR A 200 -4.37 -9.99 -14.95
CA THR A 200 -3.41 -10.43 -13.93
C THR A 200 -2.98 -9.32 -12.98
N PHE A 201 -2.67 -8.14 -13.54
CA PHE A 201 -2.11 -7.02 -12.79
C PHE A 201 -3.12 -6.35 -11.84
N ASP A 202 -4.43 -6.64 -11.93
CA ASP A 202 -5.41 -6.08 -10.99
C ASP A 202 -5.11 -6.48 -9.54
N THR A 203 -4.35 -7.56 -9.32
CA THR A 203 -4.12 -8.14 -7.99
C THR A 203 -2.67 -8.06 -7.51
N GLY A 204 -1.74 -7.61 -8.34
CA GLY A 204 -0.30 -7.63 -8.02
C GLY A 204 0.35 -9.02 -8.01
N HIS A 205 -0.41 -10.09 -8.28
CA HIS A 205 0.08 -11.47 -8.25
C HIS A 205 0.44 -11.96 -9.66
N ASP A 206 1.36 -11.26 -10.31
CA ASP A 206 1.72 -11.43 -11.73
C ASP A 206 2.09 -12.86 -12.12
N GLY A 207 2.78 -13.57 -11.23
CA GLY A 207 3.20 -14.96 -11.44
C GLY A 207 2.18 -16.02 -11.00
N SER A 208 0.97 -15.62 -10.59
CA SER A 208 0.00 -16.54 -10.03
C SER A 208 -0.60 -17.47 -11.09
N PRO A 209 -0.66 -18.79 -10.85
CA PRO A 209 -1.24 -19.75 -11.78
C PRO A 209 -2.72 -19.51 -12.06
N ARG A 210 -3.39 -18.75 -11.18
CA ARG A 210 -4.78 -18.30 -11.35
C ARG A 210 -5.02 -17.58 -12.68
N PHE A 211 -4.02 -16.87 -13.17
CA PHE A 211 -4.15 -16.06 -14.38
C PHE A 211 -3.47 -16.68 -15.60
N TRP A 212 -3.09 -17.95 -15.55
CA TRP A 212 -2.55 -18.59 -16.73
C TRP A 212 -3.52 -18.48 -17.91
N PHE A 213 -2.99 -18.02 -19.05
CA PHE A 213 -3.73 -17.78 -20.29
C PHE A 213 -4.68 -16.57 -20.28
N LEU A 214 -4.73 -15.80 -19.18
CA LEU A 214 -5.46 -14.54 -19.11
C LEU A 214 -4.56 -13.35 -19.48
N PRO A 215 -5.14 -12.24 -19.97
CA PRO A 215 -4.36 -11.05 -20.28
C PRO A 215 -3.77 -10.43 -19.00
N GLU A 216 -2.56 -9.89 -19.13
CA GLU A 216 -1.91 -9.18 -18.02
C GLU A 216 -2.68 -7.92 -17.62
N ARG A 217 -3.20 -7.20 -18.61
CA ARG A 217 -3.93 -5.94 -18.43
C ARG A 217 -5.38 -6.05 -18.88
N PRO A 218 -6.28 -5.28 -18.26
CA PRO A 218 -7.60 -4.95 -18.79
C PRO A 218 -7.58 -4.52 -20.27
N LEU A 219 -8.71 -4.70 -20.95
CA LEU A 219 -8.86 -4.43 -22.38
C LEU A 219 -8.49 -2.97 -22.69
N HIS A 220 -7.70 -2.76 -23.75
CA HIS A 220 -7.20 -1.44 -24.15
C HIS A 220 -6.38 -0.69 -23.09
N SER A 221 -5.91 -1.36 -22.03
CA SER A 221 -5.34 -0.68 -20.86
C SER A 221 -6.29 0.34 -20.24
N ASP A 222 -7.59 0.06 -20.31
CA ASP A 222 -8.63 0.77 -19.57
C ASP A 222 -9.05 -0.13 -18.42
N ALA A 223 -8.80 0.31 -17.18
CA ALA A 223 -9.24 -0.42 -16.01
C ALA A 223 -10.70 -0.83 -16.16
N ALA A 224 -11.63 0.02 -16.59
CA ALA A 224 -13.06 -0.29 -16.62
C ALA A 224 -13.49 -1.41 -17.60
N GLN A 225 -12.59 -1.97 -18.42
CA GLN A 225 -12.96 -2.88 -19.51
C GLN A 225 -12.25 -4.25 -19.40
N PHE A 226 -13.01 -5.33 -19.57
CA PHE A 226 -12.47 -6.67 -19.83
C PHE A 226 -12.78 -7.09 -21.27
N ASP A 227 -12.01 -8.04 -21.81
CA ASP A 227 -12.27 -8.61 -23.13
C ASP A 227 -13.34 -9.71 -23.01
N PRO A 228 -14.56 -9.51 -23.56
CA PRO A 228 -15.62 -10.52 -23.49
C PRO A 228 -15.32 -11.77 -24.35
N LEU A 229 -14.28 -11.73 -25.20
CA LEU A 229 -13.85 -12.88 -25.99
C LEU A 229 -12.88 -13.79 -25.26
N VAL A 230 -12.32 -13.35 -24.12
CA VAL A 230 -11.46 -14.17 -23.28
C VAL A 230 -12.35 -15.04 -22.39
N PRO A 231 -12.32 -16.38 -22.55
CA PRO A 231 -13.08 -17.26 -21.68
C PRO A 231 -12.65 -17.04 -20.21
N HIS A 232 -13.60 -17.16 -19.28
CA HIS A 232 -13.40 -16.98 -17.83
C HIS A 232 -13.30 -15.53 -17.31
N LEU A 233 -13.14 -14.51 -18.17
CA LEU A 233 -13.28 -13.12 -17.73
C LEU A 233 -14.76 -12.69 -17.65
N PRO A 234 -15.13 -11.90 -16.63
CA PRO A 234 -14.30 -11.46 -15.51
C PRO A 234 -14.20 -12.51 -14.39
N LEU A 235 -13.05 -12.58 -13.70
CA LEU A 235 -12.87 -13.50 -12.57
C LEU A 235 -13.45 -12.90 -11.28
N ILE A 236 -14.22 -13.66 -10.50
CA ILE A 236 -14.54 -13.26 -9.11
C ILE A 236 -13.26 -13.39 -8.28
N ALA A 237 -12.79 -12.28 -7.72
CA ALA A 237 -11.52 -12.21 -7.01
C ALA A 237 -11.66 -12.17 -5.48
N PRO A 238 -11.58 -13.29 -4.74
CA PRO A 238 -11.66 -13.32 -3.28
C PRO A 238 -10.64 -12.42 -2.58
N ASP A 239 -9.42 -12.28 -3.11
CA ASP A 239 -8.39 -11.40 -2.55
C ASP A 239 -8.78 -9.92 -2.68
N LEU A 240 -9.24 -9.50 -3.86
CA LEU A 240 -9.75 -8.14 -4.05
C LEU A 240 -11.04 -7.88 -3.27
N THR A 241 -11.91 -8.89 -3.18
CA THR A 241 -13.16 -8.81 -2.42
C THR A 241 -12.89 -8.65 -0.93
N ALA A 242 -11.97 -9.44 -0.38
CA ALA A 242 -11.53 -9.29 1.00
C ALA A 242 -10.84 -7.93 1.24
N ASN A 243 -10.05 -7.46 0.27
CA ASN A 243 -9.45 -6.13 0.33
C ASN A 243 -10.51 -5.04 0.44
N VAL A 244 -11.49 -5.01 -0.47
CA VAL A 244 -12.58 -4.01 -0.47
C VAL A 244 -13.46 -4.11 0.76
N ALA A 245 -13.79 -5.31 1.23
CA ALA A 245 -14.53 -5.50 2.47
C ALA A 245 -13.80 -4.85 3.66
N CYS A 246 -12.50 -5.15 3.82
CA CYS A 246 -11.67 -4.54 4.85
C CYS A 246 -11.52 -3.02 4.66
N GLN A 247 -11.37 -2.55 3.42
CA GLN A 247 -11.31 -1.13 3.09
C GLN A 247 -12.57 -0.39 3.57
N ARG A 248 -13.76 -0.96 3.35
CA ARG A 248 -15.04 -0.40 3.80
C ARG A 248 -15.16 -0.32 5.33
N ASP A 249 -14.65 -1.32 6.05
CA ASP A 249 -14.60 -1.28 7.52
C ASP A 249 -13.74 -0.12 8.04
N TYR A 250 -12.61 0.17 7.41
CA TYR A 250 -11.77 1.32 7.76
C TYR A 250 -12.35 2.65 7.28
N LEU A 251 -13.00 2.69 6.11
CA LEU A 251 -13.75 3.88 5.68
C LEU A 251 -14.84 4.25 6.69
N ALA A 252 -15.56 3.27 7.23
CA ALA A 252 -16.55 3.50 8.27
C ALA A 252 -15.91 4.10 9.55
N GLN A 253 -14.77 3.56 10.00
CA GLN A 253 -14.03 4.11 11.14
C GLN A 253 -13.57 5.55 10.91
N ILE A 254 -13.06 5.84 9.70
CA ILE A 254 -12.63 7.19 9.33
C ILE A 254 -13.83 8.15 9.28
N ALA A 255 -14.97 7.73 8.71
CA ALA A 255 -16.18 8.54 8.69
C ALA A 255 -16.66 8.90 10.10
N ASP A 256 -16.66 7.93 11.03
CA ASP A 256 -17.01 8.15 12.43
C ASP A 256 -16.03 9.15 13.10
N GLU A 257 -14.72 9.01 12.86
CA GLU A 257 -13.69 9.94 13.37
C GLU A 257 -13.89 11.37 12.85
N LEU A 258 -14.23 11.51 11.56
CA LEU A 258 -14.46 12.80 10.92
C LEU A 258 -15.76 13.46 11.37
N ALA A 259 -16.78 12.68 11.72
CA ALA A 259 -18.05 13.17 12.26
C ALA A 259 -17.94 13.59 13.73
N ALA A 260 -17.02 13.01 14.50
CA ALA A 260 -16.81 13.38 15.90
C ALA A 260 -16.23 14.80 16.05
N PRO A 261 -16.64 15.58 17.06
CA PRO A 261 -16.06 16.88 17.34
C PRO A 261 -14.57 16.75 17.66
N ALA A 262 -13.76 17.71 17.22
CA ALA A 262 -12.31 17.65 17.36
C ALA A 262 -11.89 17.43 18.84
N GLY A 263 -11.22 16.30 19.10
CA GLY A 263 -10.74 15.93 20.43
C GLY A 263 -11.58 14.87 21.17
N GLU A 264 -12.75 14.48 20.64
CA GLU A 264 -13.52 13.35 21.15
C GLU A 264 -13.34 12.16 20.19
N GLY A 265 -12.55 11.16 20.60
CA GLY A 265 -12.33 9.99 19.76
C GLY A 265 -13.45 8.97 19.80
N PRO A 266 -13.58 8.13 18.77
CA PRO A 266 -14.56 7.06 18.76
C PRO A 266 -14.33 6.14 19.97
N SER A 267 -15.42 5.81 20.68
CA SER A 267 -15.34 4.83 21.75
C SER A 267 -14.86 3.51 21.16
N ALA A 268 -13.85 2.89 21.75
CA ALA A 268 -13.31 1.59 21.35
C ALA A 268 -14.36 0.47 21.56
N GLN A 269 -15.38 0.43 20.71
CA GLN A 269 -16.17 -0.76 20.46
C GLN A 269 -15.71 -1.29 19.12
N ALA A 270 -14.71 -2.16 19.20
CA ALA A 270 -14.22 -2.95 18.08
C ALA A 270 -15.41 -3.63 17.40
N ARG A 271 -15.75 -3.18 16.19
CA ARG A 271 -16.51 -4.02 15.27
C ARG A 271 -15.55 -5.09 14.79
N THR A 272 -15.81 -6.33 15.20
CA THR A 272 -15.24 -7.51 14.58
C THR A 272 -15.60 -7.45 13.08
N PRO A 273 -14.65 -7.66 12.16
CA PRO A 273 -14.97 -7.74 10.74
C PRO A 273 -16.08 -8.78 10.54
N GLY A 274 -17.20 -8.36 9.96
CA GLY A 274 -18.25 -9.27 9.54
C GLY A 274 -17.68 -10.16 8.45
N ALA A 275 -17.78 -11.48 8.66
CA ALA A 275 -17.33 -12.48 7.71
C ALA A 275 -17.85 -12.16 6.29
N ALA A 276 -16.94 -12.19 5.32
CA ALA A 276 -17.26 -12.25 3.91
C ALA A 276 -17.88 -13.63 3.60
N GLU A 277 -19.09 -13.87 4.12
CA GLU A 277 -19.93 -15.01 3.75
C GLU A 277 -21.15 -14.44 3.01
N GLY A 278 -20.94 -14.13 1.73
CA GLY A 278 -21.99 -13.78 0.78
C GLY A 278 -21.68 -14.43 -0.56
N ASP A 279 -22.38 -15.55 -0.84
CA ASP A 279 -22.71 -16.17 -2.14
C ASP A 279 -21.71 -16.14 -3.33
N GLY A 280 -20.40 -16.15 -3.07
CA GLY A 280 -19.36 -16.27 -4.11
C GLY A 280 -18.23 -17.26 -3.79
N ALA A 281 -18.41 -18.13 -2.80
CA ALA A 281 -17.43 -19.15 -2.43
C ALA A 281 -18.02 -20.54 -2.68
N ALA A 282 -17.76 -21.13 -3.85
CA ALA A 282 -17.87 -22.57 -3.99
C ALA A 282 -16.81 -23.23 -3.09
N ALA A 283 -17.20 -23.56 -1.87
CA ALA A 283 -16.38 -24.30 -0.92
C ALA A 283 -16.27 -25.77 -1.38
N HIS A 284 -15.43 -26.04 -2.37
CA HIS A 284 -14.87 -27.37 -2.59
C HIS A 284 -13.47 -27.40 -1.94
N ASP A 285 -13.33 -28.20 -0.89
CA ASP A 285 -12.10 -28.47 -0.10
C ASP A 285 -11.67 -27.45 0.98
N GLY A 286 -12.53 -26.51 1.38
CA GLY A 286 -12.24 -25.64 2.54
C GLY A 286 -11.17 -24.57 2.28
N ALA A 287 -10.90 -24.28 1.01
CA ALA A 287 -10.11 -23.14 0.56
C ALA A 287 -11.00 -22.19 -0.25
N HIS A 288 -10.75 -20.88 -0.16
CA HIS A 288 -11.41 -19.89 -1.02
C HIS A 288 -10.66 -19.82 -2.37
N SER A 289 -11.29 -20.29 -3.44
CA SER A 289 -10.80 -20.18 -4.82
C SER A 289 -11.52 -19.07 -5.58
N HIS A 290 -10.99 -18.73 -6.76
CA HIS A 290 -11.73 -17.90 -7.70
C HIS A 290 -12.75 -18.79 -8.38
N ASP A 291 -14.00 -18.34 -8.42
CA ASP A 291 -15.06 -19.09 -9.09
C ASP A 291 -15.15 -18.69 -10.56
N ASP A 292 -14.91 -19.67 -11.42
CA ASP A 292 -15.40 -19.67 -12.80
C ASP A 292 -16.88 -20.05 -12.75
N ALA A 293 -17.78 -19.08 -12.93
CA ALA A 293 -19.19 -19.42 -13.06
C ALA A 293 -19.40 -20.21 -14.37
N ASP A 294 -20.08 -21.36 -14.28
CA ASP A 294 -20.51 -22.22 -15.41
C ASP A 294 -21.25 -21.34 -16.45
N PRO A 295 -20.91 -21.41 -17.75
CA PRO A 295 -21.57 -20.62 -18.81
C PRO A 295 -23.01 -21.10 -19.13
N ARG A 296 -23.73 -21.61 -18.15
CA ARG A 296 -25.11 -22.10 -18.29
C ARG A 296 -26.02 -21.40 -17.30
N ASP A 297 -26.42 -20.18 -17.67
CA ASP A 297 -27.81 -19.69 -17.61
C ASP A 297 -27.98 -18.47 -18.54
#